data_AF-A6VW75-F1
#
_entry.id   AF-A6VW75-F1
#
_cell.length_a   1.000
_cell.length_b   1.000
_cell.length_c   1.000
_cell.angle_alpha   90.00
_cell.angle_beta   90.00
_cell.angle_gamma   90.00
#
_symmetry.space_group_name_H-M   'P 1'
#
loop_
_entity.id
_entity.type
_entity.pdbx_description
1 polymer ?
#
loop_
_entity_poly.entity_id
_entity_poly.type
_entity_poly.pdbx_seq_one_letter_code
_entity_poly.pdbx_strand_id
1 'polypeptide(L)'
;MCGEDPISGESFEHRRDRFEGRLLFLVSVFAIDVCAYAVMNNYLHVVLHINVEKASKWSTLEVLQRWYKLHKGTVFTQQFVRGESLPDETFRNRLIDISWFIP
;
A
#
# COMPACT_ATOMS: atom_id res chain seq x y z
N MET A 1 3.98 -19.82 17.64
CA MET A 1 2.55 -19.63 17.27
C MET A 1 1.89 -18.86 18.39
N CYS A 2 1.00 -17.93 18.06
CA CYS A 2 0.50 -16.84 18.92
C CYS A 2 0.32 -17.15 20.41
N GLY A 3 0.78 -16.21 21.23
CA GLY A 3 0.70 -16.20 22.70
C GLY A 3 1.74 -15.23 23.25
N GLU A 4 1.51 -14.72 24.47
CA GLU A 4 2.54 -14.01 25.23
C GLU A 4 3.82 -14.85 25.26
N ASP A 5 4.96 -14.20 25.03
CA ASP A 5 6.24 -14.86 25.22
C ASP A 5 6.35 -15.29 26.70
N PRO A 6 6.49 -16.58 27.02
CA PRO A 6 6.53 -17.03 28.42
C PRO A 6 7.80 -16.59 29.17
N ILE A 7 8.77 -15.99 28.48
CA ILE A 7 10.04 -15.50 29.03
C ILE A 7 10.00 -13.96 29.19
N SER A 8 9.37 -13.21 28.28
CA SER A 8 9.31 -11.73 28.35
C SER A 8 7.95 -11.14 28.73
N GLY A 9 6.86 -11.91 28.64
CA GLY A 9 5.49 -11.43 28.88
C GLY A 9 4.96 -10.44 27.83
N GLU A 10 5.66 -10.25 26.71
CA GLU A 10 5.21 -9.30 25.68
C GLU A 10 4.11 -9.88 24.80
N SER A 11 3.00 -9.14 24.68
CA SER A 11 1.90 -9.43 23.75
C SER A 11 2.24 -8.91 22.34
N PHE A 12 2.39 -9.84 21.39
CA PHE A 12 2.64 -9.52 19.98
C PHE A 12 1.38 -9.13 19.20
N GLU A 13 0.18 -9.21 19.80
CA GLU A 13 -1.09 -8.95 19.13
C GLU A 13 -1.20 -7.50 18.64
N HIS A 14 -0.75 -6.55 19.46
CA HIS A 14 -0.78 -5.12 19.12
C HIS A 14 0.14 -4.76 17.95
N ARG A 15 1.24 -5.51 17.76
CA ARG A 15 2.12 -5.34 16.59
C ARG A 15 1.47 -5.89 15.32
N ARG A 16 0.73 -7.00 15.43
CA ARG A 16 -0.01 -7.60 14.33
C ARG A 16 -1.11 -6.66 13.83
N ASP A 17 -1.90 -6.08 14.74
CA ASP A 17 -3.03 -5.22 14.35
C ASP A 17 -2.60 -3.95 13.61
N ARG A 18 -1.52 -3.29 14.08
CA ARG A 18 -0.96 -2.12 13.37
C ARG A 18 -0.40 -2.49 12.01
N PHE A 19 0.18 -3.68 11.90
CA PHE A 19 0.73 -4.18 10.64
C PHE A 19 -0.39 -4.49 9.63
N GLU A 20 -1.42 -5.23 10.06
CA GLU A 20 -2.59 -5.54 9.24
C GLU A 20 -3.27 -4.26 8.75
N GLY A 21 -3.46 -3.27 9.62
CA GLY A 21 -4.02 -1.98 9.24
C GLY A 21 -3.22 -1.27 8.15
N ARG A 22 -1.88 -1.28 8.25
CA ARG A 22 -1.00 -0.70 7.23
C ARG A 22 -1.03 -1.49 5.92
N LEU A 23 -1.07 -2.83 6.00
CA LEU A 23 -1.14 -3.70 4.83
C LEU A 23 -2.46 -3.54 4.08
N LEU A 24 -3.59 -3.46 4.80
CA LEU A 24 -4.91 -3.18 4.24
C LEU A 24 -4.95 -1.80 3.58
N PHE A 25 -4.34 -0.79 4.20
CA PHE A 25 -4.21 0.52 3.58
C PHE A 25 -3.44 0.45 2.25
N LEU A 26 -2.30 -0.26 2.23
CA LEU A 26 -1.49 -0.41 1.01
C LEU A 26 -2.26 -1.15 -0.11
N VAL A 27 -2.95 -2.24 0.19
CA VAL A 27 -3.82 -2.96 -0.78
C VAL A 27 -4.97 -2.09 -1.29
N SER A 28 -5.47 -1.16 -0.47
CA SER A 28 -6.54 -0.23 -0.87
C SER A 28 -6.07 0.87 -1.84
N VAL A 29 -4.76 1.03 -1.99
CA VAL A 29 -4.12 2.10 -2.76
C VAL A 29 -3.37 1.55 -3.97
N PHE A 30 -2.50 0.58 -3.74
CA PHE A 30 -1.67 -0.04 -4.77
C PHE A 30 -2.45 -1.17 -5.46
N ALA A 31 -2.02 -1.51 -6.68
CA ALA A 31 -2.54 -2.64 -7.43
C ALA A 31 -1.85 -3.93 -6.96
N ILE A 32 -1.96 -4.23 -5.66
CA ILE A 32 -1.36 -5.40 -5.05
C ILE A 32 -2.41 -6.19 -4.29
N ASP A 33 -2.17 -7.48 -4.17
CA ASP A 33 -2.93 -8.40 -3.33
C ASP A 33 -1.97 -9.08 -2.34
N VAL A 34 -2.42 -9.35 -1.12
CA VAL A 34 -1.63 -10.05 -0.10
C VAL A 34 -1.85 -11.55 -0.27
N CYS A 35 -0.81 -12.28 -0.65
CA CYS A 35 -0.88 -13.73 -0.80
C CYS A 35 -0.61 -14.44 0.53
N ALA A 36 0.39 -13.95 1.28
CA ALA A 36 0.77 -14.49 2.57
C ALA A 36 1.54 -13.45 3.38
N TYR A 37 1.51 -13.56 4.70
CA TYR A 37 2.43 -12.81 5.57
C TYR A 37 2.75 -13.61 6.84
N ALA A 38 3.89 -13.33 7.45
CA ALA A 38 4.31 -13.92 8.72
C ALA A 38 4.97 -12.85 9.59
N VAL A 39 4.49 -12.73 10.85
CA VAL A 39 5.02 -11.80 11.85
C VAL A 39 5.87 -12.61 12.84
N MET A 40 7.16 -12.29 12.91
CA MET A 40 8.11 -12.81 13.89
C MET A 40 8.62 -11.66 14.78
N ASN A 41 9.33 -11.99 15.86
CA ASN A 41 9.72 -11.00 16.88
C ASN A 41 10.54 -9.82 16.34
N ASN A 42 11.31 -10.03 15.27
CA ASN A 42 12.21 -9.05 14.65
C ASN A 42 12.12 -8.94 13.13
N TYR A 43 11.32 -9.79 12.46
CA TYR A 43 11.18 -9.78 11.01
C TYR A 43 9.73 -9.97 10.59
N LEU A 44 9.42 -9.39 9.44
CA LEU A 44 8.15 -9.53 8.76
C LEU A 44 8.42 -10.08 7.37
N HIS A 45 7.74 -11.18 7.02
CA HIS A 45 7.71 -11.68 5.65
C HIS A 45 6.34 -11.36 5.06
N VAL A 46 6.32 -10.78 3.86
CA VAL A 46 5.09 -10.50 3.11
C VAL A 46 5.29 -10.97 1.68
N VAL A 47 4.34 -11.77 1.18
CA VAL A 47 4.26 -12.16 -0.21
C VAL A 47 3.13 -11.37 -0.85
N LEU A 48 3.49 -10.52 -1.81
CA LEU A 48 2.55 -9.68 -2.54
C LEU A 48 2.46 -10.15 -3.99
N HIS A 49 1.25 -10.07 -4.54
CA HIS A 49 1.02 -10.24 -5.97
C HIS A 49 0.72 -8.87 -6.59
N ILE A 50 1.45 -8.50 -7.64
CA ILE A 50 1.19 -7.27 -8.39
C ILE A 50 0.11 -7.56 -9.44
N ASN A 51 -1.03 -6.87 -9.30
CA ASN A 51 -2.18 -7.03 -10.16
C ASN A 51 -2.22 -5.94 -11.24
N VAL A 52 -1.37 -6.11 -12.26
CA VAL A 52 -1.25 -5.15 -13.38
C VAL A 52 -2.56 -5.01 -14.15
N GLU A 53 -3.34 -6.09 -14.26
CA GLU A 53 -4.66 -6.08 -14.92
C GLU A 53 -5.68 -5.22 -14.16
N LYS A 54 -5.65 -5.23 -12.82
CA LYS A 54 -6.46 -4.33 -12.00
C LYS A 54 -6.06 -2.88 -12.24
N ALA A 55 -4.76 -2.59 -12.34
CA ALA A 55 -4.28 -1.24 -12.60
C ALA A 55 -4.63 -0.73 -14.00
N SER A 56 -4.60 -1.58 -15.03
CA SER A 56 -4.93 -1.18 -16.40
C SER A 56 -6.40 -0.78 -16.58
N LYS A 57 -7.29 -1.31 -15.73
CA LYS A 57 -8.73 -0.99 -15.74
C LYS A 57 -9.07 0.33 -15.04
N TRP A 58 -8.14 0.95 -14.32
CA TRP A 58 -8.41 2.21 -13.63
C TRP A 58 -8.54 3.38 -14.59
N SER A 59 -9.54 4.21 -14.34
CA SER A 59 -9.61 5.55 -14.92
C SER A 59 -8.56 6.48 -14.32
N THR A 60 -8.26 7.58 -15.02
CA THR A 60 -7.35 8.62 -14.50
C THR A 60 -7.85 9.19 -13.16
N LEU A 61 -9.17 9.32 -12.98
CA LEU A 61 -9.77 9.75 -11.71
C LEU A 61 -9.50 8.75 -10.57
N GLU A 62 -9.56 7.46 -10.86
CA GLU A 62 -9.27 6.40 -9.90
C GLU A 62 -7.79 6.35 -9.51
N VAL A 63 -6.89 6.60 -10.47
CA VAL A 63 -5.45 6.77 -10.21
C VAL A 63 -5.24 7.97 -9.30
N LEU A 64 -5.85 9.12 -9.62
CA LEU A 64 -5.83 10.34 -8.81
C LEU A 64 -6.29 10.12 -7.36
N GLN A 65 -7.43 9.46 -7.16
CA GLN A 65 -7.96 9.19 -5.83
C GLN A 65 -7.01 8.31 -4.99
N ARG A 66 -6.36 7.32 -5.62
CA ARG A 66 -5.36 6.47 -4.95
C ARG A 66 -4.11 7.26 -4.57
N TRP A 67 -3.63 8.12 -5.47
CA TRP A 67 -2.52 9.04 -5.18
C TRP A 67 -2.82 9.99 -4.03
N TYR A 68 -4.04 10.51 -3.97
CA TYR A 68 -4.48 11.40 -2.90
C TYR A 68 -4.48 10.71 -1.53
N LYS A 69 -4.78 9.40 -1.47
CA LYS A 69 -4.68 8.61 -0.23
C LYS A 69 -3.24 8.50 0.29
N LEU A 70 -2.24 8.43 -0.60
CA LEU A 70 -0.83 8.39 -0.21
C LEU A 70 -0.31 9.73 0.28
N HIS A 71 -0.69 10.79 -0.42
CA HIS A 71 -0.17 12.13 -0.18
C HIS A 71 -1.34 13.12 -0.19
N LYS A 72 -1.78 13.54 1.00
CA LYS A 72 -2.82 14.55 1.14
C LYS A 72 -2.34 15.85 0.46
N GLY A 73 -2.99 16.24 -0.64
CA GLY A 73 -2.76 17.53 -1.31
C GLY A 73 -1.47 17.62 -2.11
N THR A 74 -1.25 16.72 -3.06
CA THR A 74 -0.10 16.80 -3.98
C THR A 74 -0.31 17.76 -5.14
N VAL A 75 0.82 18.22 -5.69
CA VAL A 75 0.95 18.93 -6.98
C VAL A 75 0.03 18.32 -8.05
N PHE A 76 -0.11 17.00 -8.06
CA PHE A 76 -0.95 16.26 -8.98
C PHE A 76 -2.44 16.62 -8.95
N THR A 77 -3.04 16.79 -7.76
CA THR A 77 -4.45 17.26 -7.65
C THR A 77 -4.61 18.69 -8.15
N GLN A 78 -3.58 19.54 -7.95
CA GLN A 78 -3.59 20.91 -8.44
C GLN A 78 -3.46 20.96 -9.98
N GLN A 79 -2.62 20.11 -10.57
CA GLN A 79 -2.49 19.97 -12.03
C GLN A 79 -3.79 19.49 -12.68
N PHE A 80 -4.47 18.51 -12.06
CA PHE A 80 -5.78 18.04 -12.52
C PHE A 80 -6.82 19.16 -12.52
N VAL A 81 -6.92 19.92 -11.42
CA VAL A 81 -7.87 21.04 -11.30
C VAL A 81 -7.57 22.15 -12.31
N ARG A 82 -6.30 22.35 -12.67
CA ARG A 82 -5.86 23.33 -13.69
C ARG A 82 -6.09 22.86 -15.13
N GLY A 83 -6.51 21.62 -15.34
CA GLY A 83 -6.67 21.04 -16.68
C GLY A 83 -5.34 20.78 -17.39
N GLU A 84 -4.24 20.68 -16.63
CA GLU A 84 -2.93 20.33 -17.19
C GLU A 84 -2.89 18.85 -17.59
N SER A 85 -2.12 18.52 -18.64
CA SER A 85 -1.91 17.14 -19.06
C SER A 85 -1.24 16.34 -17.94
N LEU A 86 -1.97 15.37 -17.41
CA LEU A 86 -1.48 14.50 -16.34
C LEU A 86 -0.65 13.35 -16.94
N PRO A 87 0.54 13.05 -16.41
CA PRO A 87 1.27 11.84 -16.79
C PRO A 87 0.65 10.60 -16.12
N ASP A 88 -0.59 10.27 -16.48
CA ASP A 88 -1.42 9.18 -15.89
C ASP A 88 -0.65 7.85 -15.86
N GLU A 89 0.06 7.52 -16.94
CA GLU A 89 0.88 6.31 -17.04
C GLU A 89 2.00 6.25 -16.00
N THR A 90 2.70 7.35 -15.72
CA THR A 90 3.77 7.38 -14.71
C THR A 90 3.20 7.10 -13.31
N PHE A 91 2.04 7.67 -13.02
CA PHE A 91 1.35 7.52 -11.75
C PHE A 91 0.76 6.12 -11.59
N ARG A 92 0.19 5.54 -12.65
CA ARG A 92 -0.28 4.16 -12.69
C ARG A 92 0.87 3.17 -12.48
N ASN A 93 2.00 3.39 -13.15
CA ASN A 93 3.19 2.55 -13.01
C ASN A 93 3.76 2.56 -11.59
N ARG A 94 3.66 3.69 -10.89
CA ARG A 94 4.03 3.76 -9.47
C ARG A 94 3.00 3.09 -8.55
N LEU A 95 1.74 2.91 -8.95
CA LEU A 95 0.77 2.18 -8.14
C LEU A 95 0.85 0.65 -8.34
N ILE A 96 1.59 0.15 -9.33
CA ILE A 96 1.88 -1.29 -9.50
C ILE A 96 3.21 -1.71 -8.84
N ASP A 97 4.03 -0.75 -8.39
CA ASP A 97 5.30 -1.01 -7.75
C ASP A 97 5.29 -0.41 -6.35
N ILE A 98 5.46 -1.24 -5.32
CA ILE A 98 5.49 -0.78 -3.92
C ILE A 98 6.91 -0.44 -3.43
N SER A 99 7.95 -0.81 -4.20
CA SER A 99 9.35 -0.69 -3.78
C SER A 99 9.80 0.76 -3.58
N TRP A 100 9.25 1.72 -4.33
CA TRP A 100 9.57 3.13 -4.13
C TRP A 100 8.91 3.73 -2.88
N PHE A 101 7.89 3.07 -2.31
CA PHE A 101 7.13 3.55 -1.16
C PHE A 101 7.57 2.95 0.17
N ILE A 102 8.09 1.70 0.14
CA ILE A 102 8.67 1.04 1.31
C ILE A 102 10.20 1.02 1.12
N PRO A 103 10.96 1.85 1.87
CA PRO A 103 12.42 1.83 1.83
C PRO A 103 13.01 0.59 2.51
#